data_AF-A0A7X8ADA1-F1
#
_entry.id   AF-A0A7X8ADA1-F1
#
_cell.length_a   1.000
_cell.length_b   1.000
_cell.length_c   1.000
_cell.angle_alpha   90.00
_cell.angle_beta   90.00
_cell.angle_gamma   90.00
#
_symmetry.space_group_name_H-M   'P 1'
#
loop_
_entity.id
_entity.type
_entity.pdbx_description
1 polymer ?
#
loop_
_entity_poly.entity_id
_entity_poly.type
_entity_poly.pdbx_seq_one_letter_code
_entity_poly.pdbx_strand_id
1 'polypeptide(L)'
;MKRFIICILCLFAVISIRAQQVFGPYPMQYNQTIPNGYSKIVVFSTPSYSGGGIYLTESGSTTYLYGSVTYMSIWYYLIPSGIYTVSNILSGYKATVNAQQVSLGSSVNFTSGGYIEFQPLQLKTSTN
;
A
#
# COMPACT_ATOMS: atom_id res chain seq x y z
N MET A 1 -25.77 20.41 -31.33
CA MET A 1 -24.47 19.71 -31.45
C MET A 1 -23.42 20.21 -30.45
N LYS A 2 -23.16 21.53 -30.31
CA LYS A 2 -22.17 22.06 -29.33
C LYS A 2 -22.44 21.71 -27.86
N ARG A 3 -23.70 21.62 -27.42
CA ARG A 3 -24.05 21.30 -26.02
C ARG A 3 -23.77 19.83 -25.63
N PHE A 4 -23.84 18.89 -26.58
CA PHE A 4 -23.52 17.47 -26.34
C PHE A 4 -22.02 17.24 -26.21
N ILE A 5 -21.19 17.98 -26.97
CA ILE A 5 -19.73 17.91 -26.88
C ILE A 5 -19.23 18.38 -25.52
N ILE A 6 -19.86 19.43 -24.95
CA ILE A 6 -19.52 19.93 -23.61
C ILE A 6 -19.87 18.90 -22.52
N CYS A 7 -21.04 18.26 -22.59
CA CYS A 7 -21.41 17.20 -21.65
C CYS A 7 -20.48 15.98 -21.73
N ILE A 8 -20.04 15.59 -22.92
CA ILE A 8 -19.10 14.47 -23.10
C ILE A 8 -17.70 14.82 -22.55
N LEU A 9 -17.20 16.05 -22.78
CA LEU A 9 -15.95 16.52 -22.20
C LEU A 9 -16.01 16.61 -20.66
N CYS A 10 -17.13 17.05 -20.09
CA CYS A 10 -17.34 17.01 -18.65
C CYS A 10 -17.41 15.57 -18.12
N LEU A 11 -18.01 14.63 -18.86
CA LEU A 11 -18.05 13.22 -18.47
C LEU A 11 -16.64 12.60 -18.48
N PHE A 12 -15.82 12.88 -19.51
CA PHE A 12 -14.41 12.43 -19.55
C PHE A 12 -13.55 13.05 -18.45
N ALA A 13 -13.79 14.32 -18.09
CA ALA A 13 -13.12 14.96 -16.95
C ALA A 13 -13.53 14.33 -15.60
N VAL A 14 -14.79 13.92 -15.44
CA VAL A 14 -15.27 13.24 -14.22
C VAL A 14 -14.72 11.81 -14.11
N ILE A 15 -14.54 11.10 -15.23
CA ILE A 15 -13.99 9.73 -15.24
C ILE A 15 -12.47 9.72 -14.96
N SER A 16 -11.77 10.83 -15.20
CA SER A 16 -10.29 10.88 -15.14
C SER A 16 -9.70 11.16 -13.74
N ILE A 17 -10.49 11.35 -12.68
CA ILE A 17 -9.98 11.90 -11.39
C ILE A 17 -9.58 10.83 -10.35
N ARG A 18 -9.70 9.53 -10.63
CA ARG A 18 -9.21 8.49 -9.68
C ARG A 18 -8.26 7.48 -10.30
N ALA A 19 -7.20 7.96 -10.96
CA ALA A 19 -5.98 7.16 -10.93
C ALA A 19 -5.48 7.19 -9.47
N GLN A 20 -5.52 6.06 -8.77
CA GLN A 20 -4.91 5.95 -7.45
C GLN A 20 -3.40 6.15 -7.62
N GLN A 21 -2.92 7.34 -7.29
CA GLN A 21 -1.48 7.58 -7.26
C GLN A 21 -0.95 7.06 -5.94
N VAL A 22 0.24 6.49 -5.98
CA VAL A 22 0.99 6.10 -4.78
C VAL A 22 2.20 7.01 -4.73
N PHE A 23 2.37 7.72 -3.62
CA PHE A 23 3.55 8.56 -3.42
C PHE A 23 4.51 7.87 -2.46
N GLY A 24 5.79 7.84 -2.82
CA GLY A 24 6.84 7.18 -2.06
C GLY A 24 7.47 6.02 -2.83
N PRO A 25 8.42 5.29 -2.21
CA PRO A 25 8.78 5.43 -0.81
C PRO A 25 9.62 6.67 -0.50
N TYR A 26 9.36 7.25 0.67
CA TYR A 26 10.20 8.32 1.22
C TYR A 26 11.07 7.79 2.37
N PRO A 27 12.38 8.06 2.35
CA PRO A 27 13.29 7.63 3.40
C PRO A 27 13.18 8.43 4.67
N MET A 28 13.08 7.73 5.83
CA MET A 28 13.39 8.13 7.23
C MET A 28 12.80 9.44 7.80
N GLN A 29 12.65 10.50 7.01
CA GLN A 29 12.12 11.79 7.36
C GLN A 29 10.94 12.10 6.45
N TYR A 30 9.73 11.92 6.95
CA TYR A 30 8.53 12.34 6.25
C TYR A 30 7.91 13.55 6.95
N ASN A 31 8.27 14.74 6.48
CA ASN A 31 7.63 16.01 6.85
C ASN A 31 6.91 16.63 5.65
N GLN A 32 6.23 15.79 4.87
CA GLN A 32 5.45 16.18 3.70
C GLN A 32 3.98 16.31 4.10
N THR A 33 3.32 17.32 3.54
CA THR A 33 1.88 17.51 3.71
C THR A 33 1.15 16.33 3.09
N ILE A 34 0.27 15.69 3.85
CA ILE A 34 -0.60 14.61 3.36
C ILE A 34 -1.68 15.26 2.48
N PRO A 35 -1.77 14.94 1.18
CA PRO A 35 -2.83 15.46 0.31
C PRO A 35 -4.21 15.05 0.83
N ASN A 36 -5.23 15.86 0.53
CA ASN A 36 -6.60 15.52 0.91
C ASN A 36 -7.02 14.19 0.24
N GLY A 37 -7.65 13.31 1.01
CA GLY A 37 -8.06 11.98 0.55
C GLY A 37 -6.93 10.94 0.49
N TYR A 38 -5.77 11.22 1.07
CA TYR A 38 -4.66 10.28 1.20
C TYR A 38 -4.37 9.93 2.66
N SER A 39 -3.78 8.77 2.86
CA SER A 39 -3.34 8.25 4.15
C SER A 39 -1.86 7.91 4.12
N LYS A 40 -1.20 8.24 5.22
CA LYS A 40 0.21 7.93 5.44
C LYS A 40 0.36 6.51 5.96
N ILE A 41 1.10 5.70 5.22
CA ILE A 41 1.43 4.32 5.58
C ILE A 41 2.89 4.25 5.97
N VAL A 42 3.15 3.68 7.15
CA VAL A 42 4.49 3.43 7.65
C VAL A 42 4.81 1.95 7.46
N VAL A 43 5.85 1.63 6.70
CA VAL A 43 6.33 0.25 6.57
C VAL A 43 7.60 0.12 7.40
N PHE A 44 7.53 -0.70 8.45
CA PHE A 44 8.65 -0.95 9.36
C PHE A 44 9.49 -2.11 8.86
N SER A 45 10.77 -1.83 8.62
CA SER A 45 11.77 -2.87 8.39
C SER A 45 12.43 -3.28 9.68
N THR A 46 12.30 -4.54 10.02
CA THR A 46 13.04 -5.14 11.13
C THR A 46 14.28 -5.85 10.59
N PRO A 47 15.36 -5.99 11.40
CA PRO A 47 16.52 -6.78 11.01
C PRO A 47 16.22 -8.23 10.64
N SER A 48 15.01 -8.72 10.94
CA SER A 48 14.59 -10.07 10.65
C SER A 48 14.37 -10.35 9.16
N TYR A 49 14.26 -9.33 8.30
CA TYR A 49 14.03 -9.54 6.86
C TYR A 49 14.80 -8.60 5.93
N SER A 50 15.22 -9.12 4.78
CA SER A 50 15.97 -8.38 3.76
C SER A 50 15.12 -7.77 2.64
N GLY A 51 13.83 -8.13 2.54
CA GLY A 51 12.88 -7.41 1.68
C GLY A 51 11.50 -8.03 1.59
N GLY A 52 10.46 -7.35 2.08
CA GLY A 52 9.07 -7.80 2.09
C GLY A 52 8.16 -6.86 1.29
N GLY A 53 7.05 -7.36 0.78
CA GLY A 53 6.12 -6.57 -0.03
C GLY A 53 4.68 -7.06 0.03
N ILE A 54 3.74 -6.15 -0.18
CA ILE A 54 2.30 -6.40 -0.20
C ILE A 54 1.64 -5.65 -1.34
N TYR A 55 0.70 -6.32 -2.01
CA TYR A 55 -0.15 -5.75 -3.03
C TYR A 55 -1.56 -5.56 -2.44
N LEU A 56 -2.06 -4.34 -2.57
CA LEU A 56 -3.31 -3.87 -2.01
C LEU A 56 -4.19 -3.37 -3.16
N THR A 57 -5.37 -3.96 -3.32
CA THR A 57 -6.29 -3.60 -4.40
C THR A 57 -7.51 -2.89 -3.83
N GLU A 58 -7.82 -1.70 -4.34
CA GLU A 58 -9.09 -1.00 -4.09
C GLU A 58 -9.71 -0.64 -5.46
N SER A 59 -10.99 -0.96 -5.65
CA SER A 59 -11.76 -0.59 -6.85
C SER A 59 -11.08 -0.93 -8.19
N GLY A 60 -10.36 -2.06 -8.23
CA GLY A 60 -9.67 -2.55 -9.43
C GLY A 60 -8.26 -1.98 -9.66
N SER A 61 -7.82 -1.00 -8.86
CA SER A 61 -6.46 -0.48 -8.91
C SER A 61 -5.61 -1.13 -7.82
N THR A 62 -4.37 -1.50 -8.16
CA THR A 62 -3.45 -2.21 -7.26
C THR A 62 -2.26 -1.35 -6.89
N THR A 63 -2.05 -1.19 -5.59
CA THR A 63 -0.93 -0.50 -4.96
C THR A 63 0.06 -1.52 -4.42
N TYR A 64 1.35 -1.35 -4.73
CA TYR A 64 2.42 -2.17 -4.16
C TYR A 64 3.20 -1.38 -3.11
N LEU A 65 3.30 -1.91 -1.90
CA LEU A 65 4.10 -1.34 -0.81
C LEU A 65 5.22 -2.30 -0.45
N TYR A 66 6.43 -1.77 -0.30
CA TYR A 66 7.64 -2.53 -0.06
C TYR A 66 8.37 -2.01 1.18
N GLY A 67 9.12 -2.89 1.83
CA GLY A 67 10.09 -2.52 2.85
C GLY A 67 11.30 -3.44 2.78
N SER A 68 12.44 -2.96 3.26
CA SER A 68 13.67 -3.75 3.36
C SER A 68 14.64 -3.10 4.32
N VAL A 69 15.14 -3.88 5.30
CA VAL A 69 16.10 -3.38 6.29
C VAL A 69 17.47 -3.10 5.69
N THR A 70 17.79 -3.74 4.56
CA THR A 70 19.06 -3.58 3.84
C THR A 70 19.25 -2.14 3.35
N TYR A 71 18.14 -1.47 3.00
CA TYR A 71 18.19 -0.08 2.55
C TYR A 71 17.80 0.88 3.67
N MET A 72 16.69 0.61 4.38
CA MET A 72 16.12 1.55 5.34
C MET A 72 15.23 0.88 6.39
N SER A 73 15.31 1.34 7.64
CA SER A 73 14.50 0.82 8.75
C SER A 73 13.02 1.24 8.69
N ILE A 74 12.69 2.39 8.08
CA ILE A 74 11.31 2.90 8.02
C ILE A 74 11.06 3.52 6.64
N TRP A 75 9.99 3.07 5.98
CA TRP A 75 9.54 3.57 4.68
C TRP A 75 8.20 4.29 4.86
N TYR A 76 8.05 5.46 4.24
CA TYR A 76 6.78 6.19 4.24
C TYR A 76 6.15 6.20 2.86
N TYR A 77 4.86 5.90 2.80
CA TYR A 77 4.04 5.97 1.59
C TYR A 77 2.81 6.82 1.84
N LEU A 78 2.32 7.48 0.80
CA LEU A 78 0.96 8.00 0.76
C LEU A 78 0.16 7.22 -0.28
N ILE A 79 -0.96 6.67 0.17
CA ILE A 79 -1.93 5.99 -0.69
C ILE A 79 -3.29 6.65 -0.50
N PRO A 80 -4.23 6.53 -1.44
CA PRO A 80 -5.59 6.99 -1.23
C PRO A 80 -6.19 6.41 0.05
N SER A 81 -6.92 7.24 0.81
CA SER A 81 -7.61 6.77 2.01
C SER A 81 -8.76 5.86 1.58
N GLY A 82 -8.77 4.63 2.08
CA GLY A 82 -9.76 3.66 1.64
C GLY A 82 -9.64 2.30 2.31
N ILE A 83 -10.47 1.38 1.84
CA ILE A 83 -10.48 -0.02 2.24
C ILE A 83 -9.92 -0.83 1.08
N TYR A 84 -8.87 -1.59 1.37
CA TYR A 84 -8.15 -2.38 0.38
C TYR A 84 -8.32 -3.87 0.65
N THR A 85 -8.29 -4.66 -0.42
CA THR A 85 -8.15 -6.10 -0.34
C THR A 85 -6.69 -6.47 -0.57
N VAL A 86 -6.14 -7.33 0.28
CA VAL A 86 -4.79 -7.89 0.10
C VAL A 86 -4.83 -8.86 -1.08
N SER A 87 -4.25 -8.47 -2.20
CA SER A 87 -4.25 -9.29 -3.43
C SER A 87 -3.01 -10.17 -3.55
N ASN A 88 -1.90 -9.79 -2.94
CA ASN A 88 -0.70 -10.61 -2.88
C ASN A 88 0.23 -10.19 -1.72
N ILE A 89 1.02 -11.14 -1.22
CA ILE A 89 2.12 -10.90 -0.28
C ILE A 89 3.36 -11.54 -0.91
N LEU A 90 4.50 -10.84 -0.91
CA LEU A 90 5.73 -11.34 -1.52
C LEU A 90 6.08 -12.72 -0.93
N SER A 91 6.44 -13.66 -1.80
CA SER A 91 6.77 -15.03 -1.40
C SER A 91 7.85 -15.04 -0.32
N GLY A 92 7.71 -15.97 0.64
CA GLY A 92 8.62 -16.06 1.78
C GLY A 92 8.29 -15.11 2.94
N TYR A 93 7.18 -14.36 2.88
CA TYR A 93 6.80 -13.40 3.92
C TYR A 93 5.37 -13.58 4.43
N LYS A 94 5.17 -13.17 5.68
CA LYS A 94 3.88 -12.78 6.25
C LYS A 94 3.83 -11.27 6.36
N ALA A 95 2.61 -10.72 6.33
CA ALA A 95 2.37 -9.31 6.56
C ALA A 95 1.44 -9.11 7.75
N THR A 96 1.76 -8.09 8.55
CA THR A 96 0.88 -7.55 9.59
C THR A 96 0.51 -6.14 9.18
N VAL A 97 -0.78 -5.84 9.16
CA VAL A 97 -1.32 -4.51 8.85
C VAL A 97 -2.11 -4.03 10.05
N ASN A 98 -1.81 -2.84 10.57
CA ASN A 98 -2.50 -2.25 11.72
C ASN A 98 -2.66 -3.22 12.91
N ALA A 99 -1.57 -3.90 13.29
CA ALA A 99 -1.47 -4.90 14.36
C ALA A 99 -2.16 -6.25 14.08
N GLN A 100 -2.71 -6.47 12.90
CA GLN A 100 -3.40 -7.71 12.54
C GLN A 100 -2.64 -8.44 11.42
N GLN A 101 -2.34 -9.72 11.64
CA GLN A 101 -1.79 -10.55 10.57
C GLN A 101 -2.84 -10.70 9.46
N VAL A 102 -2.42 -10.49 8.21
CA VAL A 102 -3.31 -10.57 7.04
C VAL A 102 -2.93 -11.71 6.11
N SER A 103 -3.89 -12.14 5.31
CA SER A 103 -3.72 -13.13 4.24
C SER A 103 -4.30 -12.59 2.94
N LEU A 104 -4.10 -13.32 1.84
CA LEU A 104 -4.79 -13.01 0.58
C LEU A 104 -6.30 -12.96 0.82
N GLY A 105 -6.96 -11.96 0.26
CA GLY A 105 -8.39 -11.69 0.43
C GLY A 105 -8.77 -10.92 1.70
N SER A 106 -7.84 -10.70 2.64
CA SER A 106 -8.12 -9.86 3.82
C SER A 106 -8.46 -8.43 3.43
N SER A 107 -9.43 -7.83 4.12
CA SER A 107 -9.77 -6.42 4.00
C SER A 107 -8.98 -5.60 5.03
N VAL A 108 -8.33 -4.53 4.60
CA VAL A 108 -7.54 -3.62 5.46
C VAL A 108 -7.98 -2.17 5.26
N ASN A 109 -8.06 -1.43 6.36
CA ASN A 109 -8.52 -0.04 6.34
C ASN A 109 -7.35 0.93 6.56
N PHE A 110 -7.19 1.88 5.64
CA PHE A 110 -6.24 2.97 5.71
C PHE A 110 -6.93 4.34 5.59
N THR A 111 -8.02 4.59 6.32
CA THR A 111 -8.71 5.90 6.28
C THR A 111 -8.02 6.98 7.13
N SER A 112 -7.25 6.59 8.14
CA SER A 112 -6.59 7.50 9.09
C SER A 112 -5.07 7.27 9.16
N GLY A 113 -4.48 6.81 8.06
CA GLY A 113 -3.14 6.24 8.04
C GLY A 113 -3.10 4.77 8.43
N GLY A 114 -1.89 4.23 8.55
CA GLY A 114 -1.68 2.87 9.03
C GLY A 114 -0.22 2.46 9.02
N TYR A 115 0.02 1.21 9.38
CA TYR A 115 1.36 0.65 9.33
C TYR A 115 1.36 -0.80 8.86
N ILE A 116 2.50 -1.20 8.31
CA ILE A 116 2.75 -2.54 7.79
C ILE A 116 4.10 -3.03 8.32
N GLU A 117 4.13 -4.29 8.73
CA GLU A 117 5.36 -5.00 9.07
C GLU A 117 5.41 -6.31 8.29
N PHE A 118 6.60 -6.68 7.83
CA PHE A 118 6.85 -7.98 7.22
C PHE A 118 7.69 -8.86 8.14
N GLN A 119 7.41 -10.16 8.09
CA GLN A 119 8.16 -11.17 8.81
C GLN A 119 8.46 -12.34 7.87
N PRO A 120 9.68 -12.88 7.85
CA PRO A 120 9.98 -14.04 7.04
C PRO A 120 9.13 -15.23 7.48
N LEU A 121 8.70 -16.03 6.51
CA LEU A 121 8.19 -17.36 6.80
C LEU A 121 9.36 -18.19 7.34
N GLN A 122 9.22 -18.63 8.59
CA GLN A 122 10.13 -19.62 9.15
C GLN A 122 10.03 -20.88 8.28
N LEU A 123 11.09 -21.19 7.54
CA LEU A 123 11.20 -22.48 6.88
C LEU A 123 11.29 -23.52 7.99
N LYS A 124 10.30 -24.42 8.05
CA LYS A 124 10.34 -25.56 8.95
C LYS A 124 11.52 -26.41 8.49
N THR A 125 12.66 -26.30 9.15
CA THR A 125 13.78 -27.23 8.95
C THR A 125 13.27 -28.60 9.39
N SER A 126 12.99 -29.47 8.42
CA SER A 126 12.78 -30.89 8.70
C SER A 126 14.12 -31.45 9.12
N THR A 127 14.40 -31.49 10.42
CA THR A 127 15.42 -32.38 10.98
C THR A 127 14.92 -33.80 10.78
N ASN A 128 15.46 -34.48 9.76
CA ASN A 128 15.52 -35.93 9.69
C ASN A 128 16.79 -36.39 10.41
#